data_AF-A0A927YJC4-F1
#
_entry.id   AF-A0A927YJC4-F1
#
_cell.length_a   1.000
_cell.length_b   1.000
_cell.length_c   1.000
_cell.angle_alpha   90.00
_cell.angle_beta   90.00
_cell.angle_gamma   90.00
#
_symmetry.space_group_name_H-M   'P 1'
#
loop_
_entity.id
_entity.type
_entity.pdbx_description
1 polymer ?
#
loop_
_entity_poly.entity_id
_entity_poly.type
_entity_poly.pdbx_seq_one_letter_code
_entity_poly.pdbx_strand_id
1 'polypeptide(L)'
;MTKTNLSTYNEKLKNAGVYLEYTDKGLVLTDGELSIMVDFTEMLPRLKKSNLEREMQIKAARIKGQPMPQKIIDATAGFGEDSIILAAAGFQVEMYEFDEIIALLLEDGLARAQEIPELSAIVERMTLHKCDSIKGMQNLDYLPDCILLDPMFPGRTKTAKIKKKFQLLQKLESPCSTEEELLDAAVKANPKRIIIKRPVKGPYLAGRKPSYSLEGKAIRYDCFVFTRN
;
A
#
# COMPACT_ATOMS: atom_id res chain seq x y z
N MET A 1 -21.78 -9.02 2.71
CA MET A 1 -20.50 -9.74 2.50
C MET A 1 -20.51 -11.06 3.21
N THR A 2 -20.08 -12.12 2.55
CA THR A 2 -19.91 -13.44 3.16
C THR A 2 -18.66 -13.40 4.02
N LYS A 3 -18.78 -13.61 5.34
CA LYS A 3 -17.61 -13.67 6.22
C LYS A 3 -16.68 -14.79 5.76
N THR A 4 -15.42 -14.47 5.51
CA THR A 4 -14.41 -15.45 5.10
C THR A 4 -14.23 -16.46 6.22
N ASN A 5 -14.13 -17.75 5.86
CA ASN A 5 -13.84 -18.78 6.84
C ASN A 5 -12.39 -18.61 7.34
N LEU A 6 -12.23 -18.16 8.59
CA LEU A 6 -10.92 -17.87 9.18
C LEU A 6 -10.15 -19.12 9.61
N SER A 7 -10.79 -20.29 9.68
CA SER A 7 -10.16 -21.52 10.21
C SER A 7 -8.87 -21.89 9.47
N THR A 8 -8.89 -21.85 8.13
CA THR A 8 -7.72 -22.16 7.30
C THR A 8 -6.58 -21.18 7.53
N TYR A 9 -6.88 -19.90 7.70
CA TYR A 9 -5.86 -18.88 7.99
C TYR A 9 -5.30 -19.03 9.40
N ASN A 10 -6.16 -19.29 10.39
CA ASN A 10 -5.73 -19.47 11.78
C ASN A 10 -4.86 -20.71 11.98
N GLU A 11 -5.07 -21.78 11.21
CA GLU A 11 -4.14 -22.93 11.21
C GLU A 11 -2.75 -22.54 10.68
N LYS A 12 -2.66 -21.72 9.62
CA LYS A 12 -1.36 -21.19 9.13
C LYS A 12 -0.68 -20.31 10.19
N LEU A 13 -1.45 -19.52 10.92
CA LEU A 13 -0.96 -18.56 11.90
C LEU A 13 -0.60 -19.17 13.26
N LYS A 14 -1.03 -20.40 13.53
CA LYS A 14 -0.86 -21.10 14.81
C LYS A 14 0.58 -21.07 15.33
N ASN A 15 1.55 -21.33 14.47
CA ASN A 15 2.97 -21.35 14.85
C ASN A 15 3.55 -19.96 15.13
N ALA A 16 2.94 -18.91 14.57
CA ALA A 16 3.32 -17.53 14.87
C ALA A 16 2.75 -17.05 16.21
N GLY A 17 1.82 -17.78 16.83
CA GLY A 17 1.15 -17.39 18.07
C GLY A 17 0.19 -16.22 17.87
N VAL A 18 -0.39 -16.10 16.67
CA VAL A 18 -1.35 -15.06 16.30
C VAL A 18 -2.55 -15.72 15.63
N TYR A 19 -3.68 -15.01 15.58
CA TYR A 19 -4.89 -15.48 14.91
C TYR A 19 -5.73 -14.31 14.40
N LEU A 20 -6.54 -14.58 13.39
CA LEU A 20 -7.59 -13.70 12.89
C LEU A 20 -8.88 -13.95 13.66
N GLU A 21 -9.57 -12.86 14.00
CA GLU A 21 -10.88 -12.89 14.66
C GLU A 21 -11.77 -11.76 14.13
N TYR A 22 -13.07 -12.04 13.98
CA TYR A 22 -14.06 -11.00 13.74
C TYR A 22 -14.54 -10.43 15.07
N THR A 23 -14.32 -9.14 15.28
CA THR A 23 -14.87 -8.37 16.40
C THR A 23 -16.15 -7.63 15.99
N ASP A 24 -16.73 -6.87 16.91
CA ASP A 24 -17.79 -5.90 16.63
C ASP A 24 -17.33 -4.76 15.71
N LYS A 25 -16.02 -4.46 15.69
CA LYS A 25 -15.43 -3.38 14.88
C LYS A 25 -14.94 -3.82 13.50
N GLY A 26 -14.71 -5.12 13.28
CA GLY A 26 -14.15 -5.66 12.05
C GLY A 26 -13.18 -6.82 12.28
N LEU A 27 -12.52 -7.23 11.20
CA LEU A 27 -11.50 -8.28 11.24
C LEU A 27 -10.21 -7.75 11.87
N VAL A 28 -9.70 -8.48 12.87
CA VAL A 28 -8.44 -8.18 13.53
C VAL A 28 -7.45 -9.33 13.38
N LEU A 29 -6.16 -9.02 13.33
CA LEU A 29 -5.06 -9.94 13.61
C LEU A 29 -4.57 -9.67 15.03
N THR A 30 -4.53 -10.70 15.88
CA THR A 30 -4.19 -10.55 17.31
C THR A 30 -3.38 -11.71 17.86
N ASP A 31 -2.62 -11.46 18.93
CA ASP A 31 -1.98 -12.47 19.78
C ASP A 31 -2.70 -12.64 21.14
N GLY A 32 -3.86 -11.99 21.33
CA GLY A 32 -4.60 -11.93 22.59
C GLY A 32 -4.26 -10.72 23.48
N GLU A 33 -3.14 -10.03 23.25
CA GLU A 33 -2.78 -8.79 23.95
C GLU A 33 -2.88 -7.57 23.04
N LEU A 34 -2.41 -7.71 21.80
CA LEU A 34 -2.37 -6.67 20.79
C LEU A 34 -3.23 -7.06 19.61
N SER A 35 -3.87 -6.08 18.98
CA SER A 35 -4.64 -6.28 17.77
C SER A 35 -4.26 -5.26 16.68
N ILE A 36 -4.38 -5.69 15.43
CA ILE A 36 -4.22 -4.88 14.24
C ILE A 36 -5.46 -5.04 13.38
N MET A 37 -5.98 -3.92 12.89
CA MET A 37 -7.10 -3.82 11.96
C MET A 37 -6.80 -2.68 11.00
N VAL A 38 -7.33 -2.76 9.78
CA VAL A 38 -7.36 -1.62 8.86
C VAL A 38 -8.58 -0.78 9.19
N ASP A 39 -8.40 0.42 9.72
CA ASP A 39 -9.49 1.35 10.01
C ASP A 39 -9.26 2.69 9.32
N PHE A 40 -9.93 2.91 8.20
CA PHE A 40 -9.81 4.15 7.45
C PHE A 40 -10.46 5.36 8.14
N THR A 41 -11.25 5.16 9.21
CA THR A 41 -11.76 6.30 10.00
C THR A 41 -10.64 7.04 10.73
N GLU A 42 -9.58 6.32 11.14
CA GLU A 42 -8.38 6.91 11.73
C GLU A 42 -7.66 7.86 10.75
N MET A 43 -7.89 7.68 9.44
CA MET A 43 -7.29 8.50 8.39
C MET A 43 -8.08 9.78 8.10
N LEU A 44 -9.35 9.89 8.48
CA LEU A 44 -10.24 11.03 8.16
C LEU A 44 -9.61 12.41 8.42
N PRO A 45 -8.91 12.66 9.55
CA PRO A 45 -8.25 13.95 9.76
C PRO A 45 -7.22 14.28 8.68
N ARG A 46 -6.49 13.27 8.19
CA ARG A 46 -5.45 13.41 7.15
C ARG A 46 -6.04 13.55 5.75
N LEU A 47 -7.25 13.04 5.51
CA LEU A 47 -7.95 13.12 4.22
C LEU A 47 -8.63 14.47 3.94
N LYS A 48 -8.59 15.42 4.88
CA LYS A 48 -9.08 16.79 4.65
C LYS A 48 -8.27 17.46 3.52
N LYS A 49 -8.96 18.17 2.62
CA LYS A 49 -8.36 18.84 1.45
C LYS A 49 -7.07 19.63 1.75
N SER A 50 -7.08 20.44 2.81
CA SER A 50 -5.93 21.27 3.22
C SER A 50 -4.70 20.44 3.64
N ASN A 51 -4.92 19.21 4.10
CA ASN A 51 -3.84 18.27 4.44
C ASN A 51 -3.36 17.54 3.19
N LEU A 52 -4.27 17.07 2.34
CA LEU A 52 -3.94 16.40 1.07
C LEU A 52 -3.01 17.23 0.17
N GLU A 53 -3.23 18.55 0.08
CA GLU A 53 -2.38 19.45 -0.69
C GLU A 53 -0.91 19.49 -0.20
N ARG A 54 -0.67 19.07 1.04
CA ARG A 54 0.66 19.04 1.66
C ARG A 54 1.34 17.67 1.56
N GLU A 55 0.58 16.61 1.32
CA GLU A 55 1.08 15.23 1.25
C GLU A 55 2.10 15.05 0.12
N MET A 56 3.23 14.46 0.47
CA MET A 56 4.35 14.31 -0.46
C MET A 56 4.06 13.28 -1.54
N GLN A 57 3.37 12.18 -1.21
CA GLN A 57 2.98 11.16 -2.19
C GLN A 57 2.07 11.73 -3.28
N ILE A 58 1.18 12.67 -2.94
CA ILE A 58 0.34 13.35 -3.93
C ILE A 58 1.21 14.20 -4.86
N LYS A 59 2.15 14.97 -4.30
CA LYS A 59 3.09 15.78 -5.08
C LYS A 59 3.99 14.94 -5.97
N ALA A 60 4.45 13.79 -5.47
CA ALA A 60 5.27 12.84 -6.19
C ALA A 60 4.48 12.17 -7.32
N ALA A 61 3.26 11.70 -7.06
CA ALA A 61 2.45 10.98 -8.03
C ALA A 61 1.87 11.87 -9.13
N ARG A 62 1.39 13.07 -8.78
CA ARG A 62 0.64 13.93 -9.71
C ARG A 62 1.46 14.34 -10.91
N ILE A 63 0.98 13.99 -12.10
CA ILE A 63 1.51 14.48 -13.37
C ILE A 63 0.73 15.72 -13.77
N LYS A 64 1.37 16.89 -13.73
CA LYS A 64 0.72 18.17 -14.08
C LYS A 64 0.37 18.21 -15.57
N GLY A 65 -0.75 18.86 -15.89
CA GLY A 65 -1.22 18.99 -17.27
C GLY A 65 -1.91 17.76 -17.85
N GLN A 66 -2.07 16.68 -17.08
CA GLN A 66 -2.82 15.48 -17.46
C GLN A 66 -4.22 15.48 -16.80
N PRO A 67 -5.26 14.97 -17.48
CA PRO A 67 -6.61 14.89 -16.92
C PRO A 67 -6.66 13.97 -15.70
N MET A 68 -7.71 14.13 -14.89
CA MET A 68 -8.05 13.23 -13.79
C MET A 68 -9.30 12.41 -14.16
N PRO A 69 -9.46 11.18 -13.62
CA PRO A 69 -8.54 10.50 -12.72
C PRO A 69 -7.30 9.95 -13.45
N GLN A 70 -6.11 10.15 -12.86
CA GLN A 70 -4.90 9.43 -13.26
C GLN A 70 -4.91 8.05 -12.61
N LYS A 71 -4.47 7.02 -13.34
CA LYS A 71 -4.41 5.65 -12.84
C LYS A 71 -3.09 5.39 -12.11
N ILE A 72 -3.17 5.02 -10.84
CA ILE A 72 -2.03 4.64 -10.01
C ILE A 72 -2.11 3.16 -9.71
N ILE A 73 -0.97 2.48 -9.84
CA ILE A 73 -0.77 1.16 -9.23
C ILE A 73 0.00 1.36 -7.93
N ASP A 74 -0.55 0.92 -6.81
CA ASP A 74 0.20 0.69 -5.57
C ASP A 74 0.61 -0.78 -5.55
N ALA A 75 1.87 -1.06 -5.88
CA ALA A 75 2.36 -2.43 -6.00
C ALA A 75 2.79 -3.04 -4.66
N THR A 76 2.62 -2.32 -3.55
CA THR A 76 2.98 -2.74 -2.19
C THR A 76 1.98 -2.16 -1.19
N ALA A 77 0.70 -2.49 -1.37
CA ALA A 77 -0.40 -1.76 -0.75
C ALA A 77 -0.35 -1.74 0.78
N GLY A 78 0.10 -2.84 1.41
CA GLY A 78 0.10 -2.99 2.86
C GLY A 78 -1.30 -2.77 3.43
N PHE A 79 -1.42 -1.88 4.40
CA PHE A 79 -2.72 -1.50 4.99
C PHE A 79 -3.47 -0.40 4.22
N GLY A 80 -2.99 -0.03 3.03
CA GLY A 80 -3.68 0.92 2.14
C GLY A 80 -3.62 2.39 2.56
N GLU A 81 -2.76 2.77 3.52
CA GLU A 81 -2.69 4.15 4.03
C GLU A 81 -2.26 5.18 2.97
N ASP A 82 -1.24 4.88 2.16
CA ASP A 82 -0.82 5.78 1.07
C ASP A 82 -1.85 5.75 -0.06
N SER A 83 -2.42 4.57 -0.35
CA SER A 83 -3.46 4.38 -1.35
C SER A 83 -4.72 5.18 -1.06
N ILE A 84 -5.25 5.21 0.17
CA ILE A 84 -6.44 6.00 0.50
C ILE A 84 -6.17 7.51 0.38
N ILE A 85 -4.95 7.97 0.67
CA ILE A 85 -4.58 9.38 0.50
C ILE A 85 -4.57 9.76 -0.98
N LEU A 86 -4.03 8.88 -1.84
CA LEU A 86 -4.06 9.05 -3.29
C LEU A 86 -5.52 9.03 -3.80
N ALA A 87 -6.32 8.06 -3.40
CA ALA A 87 -7.73 7.99 -3.76
C ALA A 87 -8.50 9.26 -3.34
N ALA A 88 -8.24 9.77 -2.13
CA ALA A 88 -8.87 10.99 -1.61
C ALA A 88 -8.47 12.24 -2.40
N ALA A 89 -7.30 12.24 -3.05
CA ALA A 89 -6.88 13.28 -3.98
C ALA A 89 -7.46 13.13 -5.40
N GLY A 90 -8.31 12.12 -5.61
CA GLY A 90 -9.06 11.88 -6.84
C GLY A 90 -8.39 10.91 -7.82
N PHE A 91 -7.30 10.25 -7.45
CA PHE A 91 -6.67 9.22 -8.29
C PHE A 91 -7.54 7.94 -8.33
N GLN A 92 -7.45 7.18 -9.42
CA GLN A 92 -7.92 5.79 -9.45
C GLN A 92 -6.74 4.91 -9.02
N VAL A 93 -6.91 4.08 -7.99
CA VAL A 93 -5.83 3.33 -7.37
C VAL A 93 -6.10 1.83 -7.46
N GLU A 94 -5.25 1.10 -8.17
CA GLU A 94 -5.19 -0.36 -8.15
C GLU A 94 -4.09 -0.81 -7.18
N MET A 95 -4.49 -1.51 -6.14
CA MET A 95 -3.65 -1.93 -5.02
C MET A 95 -3.32 -3.40 -5.15
N TYR A 96 -2.06 -3.77 -5.01
CA TYR A 96 -1.60 -5.16 -4.98
C TYR A 96 -1.03 -5.46 -3.60
N GLU A 97 -1.57 -6.51 -2.97
CA GLU A 97 -1.05 -7.05 -1.72
C GLU A 97 -0.83 -8.55 -1.87
N PHE A 98 0.41 -8.98 -1.62
CA PHE A 98 0.84 -10.36 -1.75
C PHE A 98 0.57 -11.18 -0.48
N ASP A 99 0.71 -10.57 0.70
CA ASP A 99 0.46 -11.24 1.97
C ASP A 99 -1.06 -11.45 2.13
N GLU A 100 -1.48 -12.72 2.13
CA GLU A 100 -2.89 -13.09 2.21
C GLU A 100 -3.58 -12.53 3.47
N ILE A 101 -2.86 -12.41 4.59
CA ILE A 101 -3.41 -11.95 5.86
C ILE A 101 -3.61 -10.44 5.84
N ILE A 102 -2.62 -9.69 5.36
CA ILE A 102 -2.74 -8.24 5.18
C ILE A 102 -3.84 -7.93 4.17
N ALA A 103 -3.89 -8.67 3.05
CA ALA A 103 -4.91 -8.52 2.02
C ALA A 103 -6.33 -8.73 2.58
N LEU A 104 -6.52 -9.71 3.46
CA LEU A 104 -7.81 -9.93 4.14
C LEU A 104 -8.18 -8.78 5.07
N LEU A 105 -7.23 -8.27 5.86
CA LEU A 105 -7.46 -7.13 6.75
C LEU A 105 -7.82 -5.86 5.94
N LEU A 106 -7.13 -5.65 4.81
CA LEU A 106 -7.40 -4.53 3.91
C LEU A 106 -8.76 -4.66 3.22
N GLU A 107 -9.14 -5.86 2.77
CA GLU A 107 -10.46 -6.13 2.19
C GLU A 107 -11.59 -5.82 3.19
N ASP A 108 -11.46 -6.26 4.44
CA ASP A 108 -12.40 -5.93 5.51
C ASP A 108 -12.43 -4.42 5.84
N GLY A 109 -11.27 -3.76 5.81
CA GLY A 109 -11.17 -2.30 5.97
C GLY A 109 -11.87 -1.51 4.88
N LEU A 110 -11.69 -1.90 3.61
CA LEU A 110 -12.35 -1.28 2.45
C LEU A 110 -13.86 -1.49 2.52
N ALA A 111 -14.30 -2.71 2.85
CA ALA A 111 -15.70 -3.05 3.03
C ALA A 111 -16.39 -2.14 4.05
N ARG A 112 -15.81 -1.98 5.24
CA ARG A 112 -16.36 -1.13 6.29
C ARG A 112 -16.34 0.34 5.90
N ALA A 113 -15.27 0.79 5.23
CA ALA A 113 -15.17 2.17 4.76
C ALA A 113 -16.19 2.51 3.67
N GLN A 114 -16.61 1.54 2.84
CA GLN A 114 -17.64 1.74 1.82
C GLN A 114 -18.99 2.15 2.42
N GLU A 115 -19.29 1.67 3.64
CA GLU A 115 -20.53 1.97 4.37
C GLU A 115 -20.49 3.32 5.11
N ILE A 116 -19.34 4.00 5.12
CA ILE A 116 -19.16 5.29 5.81
C ILE A 116 -19.27 6.41 4.78
N PRO A 117 -20.26 7.33 4.89
CA PRO A 117 -20.51 8.36 3.87
C PRO A 117 -19.28 9.20 3.50
N GLU A 118 -18.44 9.55 4.47
CA GLU A 118 -17.24 10.36 4.26
C GLU A 118 -16.11 9.61 3.52
N LEU A 119 -16.16 8.28 3.49
CA LEU A 119 -15.12 7.42 2.92
C LEU A 119 -15.57 6.70 1.65
N SER A 120 -16.87 6.46 1.49
CA SER A 120 -17.45 5.67 0.40
C SER A 120 -16.93 6.07 -0.98
N ALA A 121 -17.07 7.35 -1.37
CA ALA A 121 -16.61 7.85 -2.66
C ALA A 121 -15.07 7.88 -2.82
N ILE A 122 -14.31 7.74 -1.73
CA ILE A 122 -12.85 7.62 -1.75
C ILE A 122 -12.48 6.16 -2.05
N VAL A 123 -13.03 5.21 -1.29
CA VAL A 123 -12.70 3.79 -1.44
C VAL A 123 -13.28 3.18 -2.70
N GLU A 124 -14.33 3.77 -3.31
CA GLU A 124 -14.80 3.41 -4.66
C GLU A 124 -13.72 3.59 -5.75
N ARG A 125 -12.72 4.44 -5.51
CA ARG A 125 -11.58 4.62 -6.42
C ARG A 125 -10.46 3.62 -6.18
N MET A 126 -10.60 2.75 -5.18
CA MET A 126 -9.58 1.80 -4.75
C MET A 126 -10.01 0.40 -5.15
N THR A 127 -9.15 -0.33 -5.86
CA THR A 127 -9.40 -1.72 -6.26
C THR A 127 -8.28 -2.59 -5.71
N LEU A 128 -8.64 -3.60 -4.89
CA LEU A 128 -7.67 -4.50 -4.27
C LEU A 128 -7.48 -5.78 -5.09
N HIS A 129 -6.23 -6.09 -5.41
CA HIS A 129 -5.76 -7.34 -5.99
C HIS A 129 -4.94 -8.10 -4.95
N LYS A 130 -5.44 -9.28 -4.56
CA LYS A 130 -4.84 -10.16 -3.55
C LYS A 130 -3.82 -11.10 -4.20
N CYS A 131 -2.76 -10.53 -4.78
CA CYS A 131 -1.76 -11.27 -5.53
C CYS A 131 -0.42 -10.53 -5.59
N ASP A 132 0.59 -11.23 -6.12
CA ASP A 132 1.90 -10.67 -6.42
C ASP A 132 1.80 -9.54 -7.45
N SER A 133 2.27 -8.35 -7.06
CA SER A 133 2.25 -7.15 -7.90
C SER A 133 3.13 -7.27 -9.14
N ILE A 134 4.20 -8.08 -9.13
CA ILE A 134 5.02 -8.33 -10.32
C ILE A 134 4.19 -9.01 -11.40
N LYS A 135 3.48 -10.08 -11.03
CA LYS A 135 2.58 -10.79 -11.95
C LYS A 135 1.40 -9.91 -12.35
N GLY A 136 0.86 -9.13 -11.43
CA GLY A 136 -0.20 -8.16 -11.70
C GLY A 136 0.20 -7.15 -12.77
N MET A 137 1.34 -6.48 -12.57
CA MET A 137 1.88 -5.50 -13.50
C MET A 137 2.25 -6.07 -14.88
N GLN A 138 2.65 -7.35 -14.96
CA GLN A 138 2.93 -8.02 -16.23
C GLN A 138 1.68 -8.30 -17.07
N ASN A 139 0.50 -8.39 -16.43
CA ASN A 139 -0.76 -8.76 -17.09
C ASN A 139 -1.72 -7.58 -17.27
N LEU A 140 -1.22 -6.34 -17.15
CA LEU A 140 -2.04 -5.15 -17.38
C LEU A 140 -2.46 -5.04 -18.85
N ASP A 141 -3.73 -4.72 -19.07
CA ASP A 141 -4.31 -4.40 -20.39
C ASP A 141 -4.27 -2.89 -20.69
N TYR A 142 -3.71 -2.09 -19.78
CA TYR A 142 -3.58 -0.64 -19.90
C TYR A 142 -2.19 -0.17 -19.43
N LEU A 143 -1.86 1.09 -19.76
CA LEU A 143 -0.62 1.72 -19.36
C LEU A 143 -0.84 2.68 -18.16
N PRO A 144 -0.36 2.37 -16.94
CA PRO A 144 -0.62 3.16 -15.73
C PRO A 144 0.04 4.55 -15.79
N ASP A 145 -0.56 5.59 -15.22
CA ASP A 145 0.10 6.90 -15.18
C ASP A 145 1.26 6.91 -14.19
N CYS A 146 1.05 6.36 -13.00
CA CYS A 146 2.05 6.27 -11.95
C CYS A 146 2.06 4.89 -11.29
N ILE A 147 3.23 4.44 -10.84
CA ILE A 147 3.38 3.26 -9.97
C ILE A 147 4.02 3.70 -8.66
N LEU A 148 3.43 3.33 -7.54
CA LEU A 148 3.95 3.52 -6.19
C LEU A 148 4.59 2.22 -5.69
N LEU A 149 5.81 2.35 -5.14
CA LEU A 149 6.56 1.28 -4.49
C LEU A 149 6.99 1.70 -3.07
N ASP A 150 6.60 0.95 -2.05
CA ASP A 150 7.09 1.02 -0.65
C ASP A 150 7.30 -0.40 -0.11
N PRO A 151 8.20 -1.20 -0.70
CA PRO A 151 8.42 -2.56 -0.22
C PRO A 151 8.89 -2.54 1.24
N MET A 152 8.26 -3.38 2.08
CA MET A 152 8.73 -3.63 3.43
C MET A 152 10.08 -4.37 3.35
N PHE A 153 11.11 -3.83 4.00
CA PHE A 153 12.44 -4.42 3.97
C PHE A 153 12.67 -5.32 5.21
N PRO A 154 13.18 -6.54 5.03
CA PRO A 154 13.72 -7.32 6.15
C PRO A 154 14.92 -6.52 6.73
N GLY A 155 14.79 -6.11 8.00
CA GLY A 155 15.83 -5.36 8.72
C GLY A 155 15.47 -3.94 9.18
N ARG A 156 14.27 -3.41 8.89
CA ARG A 156 13.85 -2.11 9.44
C ARG A 156 13.18 -2.20 10.81
N THR A 157 13.89 -1.73 11.82
CA THR A 157 13.31 -1.33 13.10
C THR A 157 12.64 0.05 12.96
N LYS A 158 11.32 0.08 12.72
CA LYS A 158 10.50 1.31 12.96
C LYS A 158 10.13 1.41 14.45
N THR A 159 9.72 2.60 14.89
CA THR A 159 9.49 3.03 16.30
C THR A 159 8.69 2.05 17.17
N ALA A 160 8.85 2.12 18.50
CA ALA A 160 8.41 1.13 19.51
C ALA A 160 6.96 0.57 19.37
N LYS A 161 5.97 1.38 18.99
CA LYS A 161 4.59 0.92 18.73
C LYS A 161 4.44 0.15 17.40
N ILE A 162 5.17 0.56 16.38
CA ILE A 162 5.25 -0.11 15.08
C ILE A 162 6.08 -1.38 15.22
N LYS A 163 7.14 -1.37 16.05
CA LYS A 163 7.98 -2.54 16.39
C LYS A 163 7.17 -3.75 16.88
N LYS A 164 6.13 -3.54 17.70
CA LYS A 164 5.25 -4.61 18.19
C LYS A 164 4.24 -5.08 17.14
N LYS A 165 3.61 -4.16 16.40
CA LYS A 165 2.74 -4.51 15.27
C LYS A 165 3.50 -5.23 14.14
N PHE A 166 4.76 -4.85 13.93
CA PHE A 166 5.67 -5.44 12.96
C PHE A 166 6.26 -6.78 13.42
N GLN A 167 6.32 -7.06 14.74
CA GLN A 167 6.63 -8.41 15.25
C GLN A 167 5.58 -9.44 14.84
N LEU A 168 4.30 -9.06 14.77
CA LEU A 168 3.23 -9.94 14.28
C LEU A 168 3.41 -10.23 12.78
N LEU A 169 3.78 -9.23 11.99
CA LEU A 169 3.98 -9.34 10.53
C LEU A 169 5.30 -10.04 10.14
N GLN A 170 6.40 -9.82 10.88
CA GLN A 170 7.69 -10.47 10.63
C GLN A 170 7.63 -12.00 10.76
N LYS A 171 6.68 -12.52 11.55
CA LYS A 171 6.47 -13.97 11.68
C LYS A 171 5.79 -14.59 10.45
N LEU A 172 5.32 -13.78 9.50
CA LEU A 172 4.60 -14.18 8.29
C LEU A 172 5.45 -14.10 7.02
N GLU A 173 6.67 -13.55 7.10
CA GLU A 173 7.50 -13.29 5.91
C GLU A 173 7.86 -14.58 5.15
N SER A 174 7.31 -14.71 3.94
CA SER A 174 7.79 -15.58 2.86
C SER A 174 8.71 -14.79 1.93
N PRO A 175 9.68 -15.41 1.22
CA PRO A 175 10.70 -14.69 0.45
C PRO A 175 10.05 -13.76 -0.59
N CYS A 176 10.22 -12.46 -0.36
CA CYS A 176 9.78 -11.43 -1.28
C CYS A 176 10.70 -11.44 -2.52
N SER A 177 10.11 -11.19 -3.69
CA SER A 177 10.84 -10.92 -4.94
C SER A 177 11.92 -9.86 -4.71
N THR A 178 13.01 -9.95 -5.46
CA THR A 178 14.13 -9.02 -5.24
C THR A 178 13.72 -7.57 -5.54
N GLU A 179 14.40 -6.60 -4.92
CA GLU A 179 14.17 -5.18 -5.22
C GLU A 179 14.32 -4.89 -6.73
N GLU A 180 15.21 -5.62 -7.39
CA GLU A 180 15.48 -5.51 -8.82
C GLU A 180 14.30 -6.03 -9.65
N GLU A 181 13.78 -7.22 -9.34
CA GLU A 181 12.62 -7.79 -10.04
C GLU A 181 11.38 -6.89 -9.92
N LEU A 182 11.14 -6.33 -8.73
CA LEU A 182 10.01 -5.42 -8.51
C LEU A 182 10.15 -4.14 -9.33
N LEU A 183 11.34 -3.52 -9.30
CA LEU A 183 11.58 -2.29 -10.06
C LEU A 183 11.56 -2.55 -11.57
N ASP A 184 12.10 -3.67 -12.03
CA ASP A 184 12.05 -4.07 -13.44
C ASP A 184 10.62 -4.31 -13.92
N ALA A 185 9.79 -4.97 -13.11
CA ALA A 185 8.38 -5.16 -13.43
C ALA A 185 7.65 -3.81 -13.53
N ALA A 186 7.89 -2.90 -12.59
CA ALA A 186 7.32 -1.56 -12.62
C ALA A 186 7.76 -0.76 -13.86
N VAL A 187 9.03 -0.85 -14.26
CA VAL A 187 9.53 -0.20 -15.49
C VAL A 187 8.91 -0.84 -16.73
N LYS A 188 8.79 -2.17 -16.78
CA LYS A 188 8.20 -2.93 -17.91
C LYS A 188 6.70 -2.67 -18.09
N ALA A 189 5.97 -2.37 -17.01
CA ALA A 189 4.61 -1.85 -17.08
C ALA A 189 4.50 -0.48 -17.79
N ASN A 190 5.65 0.10 -18.18
CA ASN A 190 5.79 1.29 -19.00
C ASN A 190 5.04 2.52 -18.46
N PRO A 191 5.08 2.86 -17.15
CA PRO A 191 4.38 4.01 -16.58
C PRO A 191 4.94 5.34 -17.08
N LYS A 192 4.20 6.45 -16.92
CA LYS A 192 4.78 7.80 -17.10
C LYS A 192 5.69 8.16 -15.91
N ARG A 193 5.40 7.62 -14.74
CA ARG A 193 6.15 7.87 -13.50
C ARG A 193 6.21 6.65 -12.59
N ILE A 194 7.33 6.44 -11.90
CA ILE A 194 7.42 5.56 -10.74
C ILE A 194 7.82 6.43 -9.54
N ILE A 195 7.14 6.26 -8.42
CA ILE A 195 7.49 6.89 -7.15
C ILE A 195 7.82 5.81 -6.13
N ILE A 196 8.94 5.97 -5.44
CA ILE A 196 9.42 4.97 -4.49
C ILE A 196 9.59 5.64 -3.14
N LYS A 197 8.85 5.18 -2.14
CA LYS A 197 8.94 5.69 -0.78
C LYS A 197 10.17 5.12 -0.09
N ARG A 198 11.05 5.99 0.41
CA ARG A 198 12.29 5.61 1.11
C ARG A 198 12.50 6.47 2.34
N PRO A 199 13.22 6.00 3.38
CA PRO A 199 13.78 6.88 4.39
C PRO A 199 14.76 7.84 3.75
N VAL A 200 14.88 9.05 4.30
CA VAL A 200 15.76 10.11 3.75
C VAL A 200 17.21 9.63 3.56
N LYS A 201 17.73 8.77 4.45
CA LYS A 201 19.09 8.21 4.37
C LYS A 201 19.15 6.77 3.85
N GLY A 202 18.03 6.21 3.38
CA GLY A 202 18.01 4.85 2.83
C GLY A 202 18.71 4.77 1.47
N PRO A 203 19.23 3.60 1.06
CA PRO A 203 19.76 3.42 -0.30
C PRO A 203 18.65 3.60 -1.33
N TYR A 204 18.99 3.69 -2.62
CA TYR A 204 17.98 3.61 -3.69
C TYR A 204 17.50 2.17 -3.85
N LEU A 205 16.27 2.00 -4.34
CA LEU A 205 15.73 0.67 -4.65
C LEU A 205 16.55 0.03 -5.77
N ALA A 206 17.02 -1.21 -5.55
CA ALA A 206 17.90 -1.94 -6.45
C ALA A 206 19.17 -1.16 -6.87
N GLY A 207 19.62 -0.22 -6.03
CA GLY A 207 20.77 0.65 -6.33
C GLY A 207 20.56 1.61 -7.51
N ARG A 208 19.35 1.70 -8.09
CA ARG A 208 19.10 2.51 -9.29
C ARG A 208 18.80 3.96 -8.93
N LYS A 209 19.58 4.89 -9.49
CA LYS A 209 19.42 6.32 -9.22
C LYS A 209 18.11 6.85 -9.85
N PRO A 210 17.24 7.54 -9.09
CA PRO A 210 16.03 8.15 -9.63
C PRO A 210 16.34 9.39 -10.50
N SER A 211 15.36 9.85 -11.27
CA SER A 211 15.46 11.11 -12.01
C SER A 211 15.60 12.31 -11.06
N TYR A 212 14.84 12.30 -9.97
CA TYR A 212 14.96 13.23 -8.84
C TYR A 212 14.34 12.61 -7.58
N SER A 213 14.55 13.24 -6.43
CA SER A 213 13.93 12.83 -5.17
C SER A 213 13.21 14.01 -4.52
N LEU A 214 12.02 13.77 -3.97
CA LEU A 214 11.31 14.74 -3.13
C LEU A 214 11.58 14.40 -1.67
N GLU A 215 12.33 15.26 -0.98
CA GLU A 215 12.74 15.01 0.40
C GLU A 215 11.80 15.66 1.43
N GLY A 216 11.51 14.92 2.49
CA GLY A 216 10.79 15.37 3.66
C GLY A 216 11.64 15.21 4.91
N LYS A 217 11.02 15.28 6.09
CA LYS A 217 11.76 15.19 7.37
C LYS A 217 12.29 13.78 7.66
N ALA A 218 11.49 12.75 7.37
CA ALA A 218 11.81 11.35 7.71
C ALA A 218 11.76 10.41 6.49
N ILE A 219 10.93 10.76 5.50
CA ILE A 219 10.77 10.03 4.25
C ILE A 219 11.13 10.91 3.06
N ARG A 220 11.49 10.28 1.95
CA ARG A 220 11.61 10.88 0.63
C ARG A 220 10.89 10.00 -0.39
N TYR A 221 10.52 10.58 -1.52
CA TYR A 221 10.02 9.86 -2.69
C TYR A 221 11.03 9.96 -3.83
N ASP A 222 11.65 8.84 -4.18
CA ASP A 222 12.53 8.71 -5.32
C ASP A 222 11.66 8.58 -6.59
N CYS A 223 11.79 9.50 -7.53
CA CYS A 223 10.90 9.65 -8.67
C CYS A 223 11.64 9.33 -9.98
N PHE A 224 11.14 8.34 -10.72
CA PHE A 224 11.54 8.04 -12.10
C PHE A 224 10.52 8.62 -13.04
N VAL A 225 10.97 9.39 -14.04
CA VAL A 225 10.10 10.00 -15.05
C VAL A 225 10.46 9.44 -16.41
N PHE A 226 9.43 9.00 -17.14
CA PHE A 226 9.56 8.41 -18.46
C PHE A 226 8.87 9.30 -19.49
N THR A 227 9.53 9.50 -20.62
CA THR A 227 8.91 10.10 -21.80
C THR A 227 8.17 9.00 -22.54
N ARG A 228 6.84 9.09 -22.58
CA ARG A 228 6.05 8.29 -23.52
C ARG A 228 5.98 9.07 -24.83
N ASN A 229 6.48 8.47 -25.91
CA ASN A 229 6.21 8.94 -27.26
C ASN A 229 4.78 8.58 -27.67
#